data_AF-A0A6C0EQW9-F1
#
_entry.id   AF-A0A6C0EQW9-F1
#
_cell.length_a   1.000
_cell.length_b   1.000
_cell.length_c   1.000
_cell.angle_alpha   90.00
_cell.angle_beta   90.00
_cell.angle_gamma   90.00
#
_symmetry.space_group_name_H-M   'P 1'
#
loop_
_entity.id
_entity.type
_entity.pdbx_description
1 polymer ?
#
loop_
_entity_poly.entity_id
_entity_poly.type
_entity_poly.pdbx_seq_one_letter_code
_entity_poly.pdbx_strand_id
1 'polypeptide(L)'
;MQKENKLPRYVNSVIFQILDYIPESEFNLKKALLIYESSLFNKSPESLQSSDCWVPFINIMNKYITVFDEEWKIVIQNILNNQ
;
A
#
# COMPACT_ATOMS: atom_id res chain seq x y z
N MET A 1 -7.23 -7.87 -29.79
CA MET A 1 -6.87 -7.04 -28.61
C MET A 1 -6.20 -7.94 -27.59
N GLN A 2 -4.88 -7.91 -27.52
CA GLN A 2 -4.15 -8.62 -26.47
C GLN A 2 -4.50 -7.93 -25.14
N LYS A 3 -5.19 -8.62 -24.24
CA LYS A 3 -5.32 -8.16 -22.85
C LYS A 3 -3.91 -8.19 -22.28
N GLU A 4 -3.32 -7.04 -22.01
CA GLU A 4 -2.11 -6.98 -21.21
C GLU A 4 -2.36 -7.78 -19.93
N ASN A 5 -1.57 -8.83 -19.71
CA ASN A 5 -1.56 -9.59 -18.47
C ASN A 5 -1.06 -8.65 -17.36
N LYS A 6 -1.93 -7.79 -16.82
CA LYS A 6 -1.62 -7.06 -15.59
C LYS A 6 -1.36 -8.10 -14.51
N LEU A 7 -0.12 -8.10 -14.01
CA LEU A 7 0.26 -8.96 -12.89
C LEU A 7 -0.71 -8.72 -11.72
N PRO A 8 -1.07 -9.78 -10.98
CA PRO A 8 -1.94 -9.64 -9.81
C PRO A 8 -1.36 -8.65 -8.82
N ARG A 9 -2.18 -7.70 -8.37
CA ARG A 9 -1.74 -6.62 -7.48
C ARG A 9 -1.97 -7.03 -6.02
N TYR A 10 -0.91 -7.51 -5.39
CA TYR A 10 -0.94 -7.92 -3.99
C TYR A 10 -0.69 -6.73 -3.06
N VAL A 11 -1.47 -6.63 -1.98
CA VAL A 11 -1.33 -5.52 -1.04
C VAL A 11 0.04 -5.45 -0.38
N ASN A 12 0.69 -6.59 -0.09
CA ASN A 12 2.03 -6.62 0.52
C ASN A 12 3.09 -6.07 -0.43
N SER A 13 3.03 -6.41 -1.72
CA SER A 13 3.91 -5.84 -2.74
C SER A 13 3.75 -4.32 -2.85
N VAL A 14 2.52 -3.81 -2.70
CA VAL A 14 2.26 -2.38 -2.70
C VAL A 14 2.78 -1.71 -1.43
N ILE A 15 2.63 -2.34 -0.26
CA ILE A 15 3.20 -1.84 1.00
C ILE A 15 4.71 -1.67 0.89
N PHE A 16 5.43 -2.66 0.34
CA PHE A 16 6.87 -2.54 0.13
C PHE A 16 7.25 -1.40 -0.81
N GLN A 17 6.53 -1.23 -1.93
CA GLN A 17 6.78 -0.13 -2.87
C GLN A 17 6.62 1.25 -2.22
N ILE A 18 5.58 1.44 -1.40
CA ILE A 18 5.34 2.76 -0.79
C ILE A 18 6.32 3.06 0.35
N LEU A 19 6.83 2.04 1.06
CA LEU A 19 7.73 2.22 2.20
C LEU A 19 9.04 2.94 1.82
N ASP A 20 9.50 2.77 0.58
CA ASP A 20 10.69 3.40 0.04
C ASP A 20 10.54 4.92 -0.17
N TYR A 21 9.31 5.41 -0.34
CA TYR A 21 9.02 6.83 -0.57
C TYR A 21 8.65 7.59 0.70
N ILE A 22 8.17 6.88 1.73
CA ILE A 22 7.80 7.52 2.99
C ILE A 22 9.07 8.06 3.66
N PRO A 23 9.13 9.34 4.07
CA PRO A 23 10.31 9.88 4.75
C PRO A 23 10.46 9.28 6.16
N GLU A 24 11.67 9.32 6.74
CA GLU A 24 11.92 8.80 8.08
C GLU A 24 11.17 9.56 9.19
N SER A 25 10.84 10.83 8.95
CA SER A 25 10.01 11.65 9.84
C SER A 25 8.62 11.04 10.08
N GLU A 26 8.10 10.28 9.12
CA GLU A 26 6.81 9.60 9.19
C GLU A 26 6.92 8.22 9.83
N PHE A 27 7.66 8.14 10.93
CA PHE A 27 7.95 6.90 11.65
C PHE A 27 6.68 6.11 12.02
N ASN A 28 5.64 6.79 12.47
CA ASN A 28 4.40 6.14 12.91
C ASN A 28 3.65 5.47 11.75
N LEU A 29 3.64 6.10 10.57
CA LEU A 29 3.06 5.52 9.36
C LEU A 29 3.88 4.30 8.93
N LYS A 30 5.21 4.42 8.81
CA LYS A 30 6.09 3.29 8.46
C LYS A 30 5.89 2.10 9.41
N LYS A 31 5.87 2.37 10.72
CA LYS A 31 5.66 1.33 11.73
C LYS A 31 4.29 0.66 11.58
N ALA A 32 3.23 1.42 11.36
CA ALA A 32 1.88 0.87 11.17
C ALA A 32 1.81 -0.03 9.93
N LEU A 33 2.44 0.39 8.82
CA LEU A 33 2.51 -0.39 7.59
C LEU A 33 3.31 -1.68 7.76
N LEU A 34 4.47 -1.64 8.43
CA LEU A 34 5.28 -2.82 8.69
C LEU A 34 4.56 -3.84 9.59
N ILE A 35 3.88 -3.37 10.63
CA ILE A 35 3.05 -4.23 11.49
C ILE A 35 1.95 -4.90 10.67
N TYR A 36 1.29 -4.12 9.81
CA TYR A 36 0.23 -4.65 8.96
C TYR A 36 0.77 -5.65 7.93
N GLU A 37 1.89 -5.36 7.28
CA GLU A 37 2.57 -6.26 6.35
C GLU A 37 2.91 -7.60 7.02
N SER A 38 3.48 -7.57 8.22
CA SER A 38 3.78 -8.79 8.98
C SER A 38 2.54 -9.63 9.28
N SER A 39 1.37 -9.01 9.43
CA SER A 39 0.09 -9.73 9.62
C SER A 39 -0.41 -10.46 8.36
N LEU A 40 0.15 -10.14 7.20
CA LEU A 40 -0.21 -10.73 5.91
C LEU A 40 0.60 -11.98 5.55
N PHE A 41 1.67 -12.29 6.28
CA PHE A 41 2.63 -13.36 5.95
C PHE A 41 1.99 -14.72 5.63
N ASN A 42 0.90 -15.08 6.31
CA ASN A 42 0.18 -16.36 6.12
C ASN A 42 -1.08 -16.26 5.26
N LYS A 43 -1.31 -15.13 4.56
CA LYS A 43 -2.49 -14.94 3.70
C LYS A 43 -2.27 -15.57 2.32
N SER A 44 -3.32 -16.16 1.78
CA SER A 44 -3.28 -16.71 0.42
C SER A 44 -3.18 -15.58 -0.62
N PRO A 45 -2.64 -15.84 -1.84
CA PRO A 45 -2.57 -14.86 -2.91
C PRO A 45 -3.92 -14.22 -3.26
N GLU A 46 -5.01 -14.98 -3.19
CA GLU A 46 -6.37 -14.49 -3.43
C GLU A 46 -6.81 -13.54 -2.31
N SER A 47 -6.47 -13.86 -1.07
CA SER A 47 -6.74 -13.00 0.10
C SER A 47 -5.98 -11.68 -0.02
N LEU A 48 -4.72 -11.71 -0.45
CA LEU A 48 -3.89 -10.51 -0.64
C LEU A 48 -4.40 -9.56 -1.74
N GLN A 49 -5.30 -10.05 -2.59
CA GLN A 49 -6.00 -9.27 -3.61
C GLN A 49 -7.40 -8.85 -3.19
N SER A 50 -7.94 -9.43 -2.11
CA SER A 50 -9.30 -9.18 -1.67
C SER A 50 -9.43 -7.86 -0.92
N SER A 51 -10.67 -7.34 -0.87
CA SER A 51 -11.02 -6.18 -0.05
C SER A 51 -10.63 -6.35 1.42
N ASP A 52 -10.60 -7.58 1.93
CA ASP A 52 -10.28 -7.86 3.33
C ASP A 52 -8.85 -7.48 3.70
N CYS A 53 -7.94 -7.48 2.71
CA CYS A 53 -6.57 -7.01 2.90
C CYS A 53 -6.37 -5.58 2.37
N TRP A 54 -7.10 -5.16 1.34
CA TRP A 54 -6.97 -3.80 0.81
C TRP A 54 -7.61 -2.73 1.72
N VAL A 55 -8.78 -2.99 2.29
CA VAL A 55 -9.50 -2.01 3.13
C VAL A 55 -8.71 -1.65 4.39
N PRO A 56 -8.15 -2.59 5.18
CA PRO A 56 -7.36 -2.22 6.35
C PRO A 56 -6.10 -1.45 5.99
N PHE A 57 -5.44 -1.80 4.88
CA PHE A 57 -4.30 -1.05 4.36
C PHE A 57 -4.68 0.41 4.03
N ILE A 58 -5.76 0.62 3.26
CA ILE A 58 -6.23 1.97 2.92
C ILE A 58 -6.65 2.76 4.17
N ASN A 59 -7.25 2.10 5.16
CA ASN A 59 -7.60 2.74 6.44
C ASN A 59 -6.36 3.21 7.20
N ILE A 60 -5.25 2.46 7.17
CA ILE A 60 -3.97 2.91 7.73
C ILE A 60 -3.51 4.16 6.97
N MET A 61 -3.52 4.14 5.64
CA MET A 61 -3.09 5.28 4.83
C MET A 61 -3.92 6.54 5.14
N ASN A 62 -5.25 6.44 5.14
CA ASN A 62 -6.15 7.57 5.41
C ASN A 62 -6.04 8.10 6.85
N LYS A 63 -5.56 7.29 7.80
CA LYS A 63 -5.33 7.73 9.19
C LYS A 63 -4.13 8.67 9.30
N TYR A 64 -3.09 8.44 8.51
CA TYR A 64 -1.83 9.21 8.58
C TYR A 64 -1.70 10.24 7.46
N ILE A 65 -2.37 10.05 6.33
CA ILE A 65 -2.36 10.95 5.18
C ILE A 65 -3.76 11.54 5.03
N THR A 66 -3.92 12.79 5.48
CA THR A 66 -5.19 13.53 5.39
C THR A 66 -5.23 14.45 4.16
N VAL A 67 -4.07 14.88 3.67
CA VAL A 67 -3.89 15.76 2.51
C VAL A 67 -2.68 15.30 1.68
N PHE A 68 -2.75 15.51 0.37
CA PHE A 68 -1.69 15.15 -0.59
C PHE A 68 -0.94 16.40 -1.06
N ASP A 69 -0.23 17.03 -0.14
CA ASP A 69 0.49 18.30 -0.32
C ASP A 69 2.01 18.14 -0.48
N GLU A 70 2.53 16.94 -0.19
CA GLU A 70 3.96 16.61 -0.29
C GLU A 70 4.22 15.63 -1.44
N GLU A 71 5.40 15.75 -2.05
CA GLU A 71 5.81 14.95 -3.22
C GLU A 71 5.68 13.44 -2.98
N TRP A 72 6.16 12.95 -1.84
CA TRP A 72 6.10 11.52 -1.51
C TRP A 72 4.65 11.02 -1.38
N LYS A 73 3.71 11.86 -0.92
CA LYS A 73 2.29 11.51 -0.83
C LYS A 73 1.68 11.40 -2.22
N ILE A 74 2.03 12.30 -3.14
CA ILE A 74 1.59 12.26 -4.53
C ILE A 74 2.12 10.98 -5.22
N VAL A 75 3.39 10.63 -5.01
CA VAL A 75 3.97 9.39 -5.54
C VAL A 75 3.20 8.16 -5.03
N ILE A 76 2.91 8.11 -3.73
CA ILE A 76 2.10 7.05 -3.15
C ILE A 76 0.70 7.00 -3.77
N GLN A 77 0.06 8.16 -3.98
CA GLN A 77 -1.26 8.22 -4.61
C GLN A 77 -1.24 7.61 -6.02
N ASN A 78 -0.20 7.88 -6.80
CA ASN A 78 -0.02 7.30 -8.14
C ASN A 78 0.16 5.77 -8.07
N ILE A 79 0.99 5.27 -7.15
CA ILE A 79 1.14 3.83 -6.88
C ILE A 79 -0.21 3.21 -6.50
N LEU A 80 -1.00 3.89 -5.67
CA LEU A 80 -2.32 3.44 -5.25
C LEU A 80 -3.32 3.36 -6.41
N ASN A 81 -3.28 4.33 -7.33
CA ASN A 81 -4.12 4.41 -8.52
C ASN A 81 -3.60 3.60 -9.71
N ASN A 82 -2.43 2.95 -9.57
CA ASN A 82 -1.76 2.22 -10.65
C ASN A 82 -1.46 3.15 -11.85
N GLN A 83 -0.94 4.34 -11.57
CA GLN A 83 -0.50 5.36 -12.52
C GLN A 83 1.01 5.48 -12.54
#